data_AF-A0A2A3YKR1-F1
#
_entry.id   AF-A0A2A3YKR1-F1
#
_cell.length_a   1.000
_cell.length_b   1.000
_cell.length_c   1.000
_cell.angle_alpha   90.00
_cell.angle_beta   90.00
_cell.angle_gamma   90.00
#
_symmetry.space_group_name_H-M   'P 1'
#
loop_
_entity.id
_entity.type
_entity.pdbx_description
1 polymer ?
#
loop_
_entity_poly.entity_id
_entity_poly.type
_entity_poly.pdbx_seq_one_letter_code
_entity_poly.pdbx_strand_id
1 'polypeptide(L)'
;MSTMIGGVRRPSDHAVIELETLFAENGGVGGGIEWARTTLAAEGMDAKRGPLRAVRRLRRTERRLSIIAARYLVDAVAGRHPGEQGPRSPVLR
;
A
#
# COMPACT_ATOMS: atom_id res chain seq x y z
N MET A 1 36.13 7.86 -1.21
CA MET A 1 35.11 7.72 -0.15
C MET A 1 34.00 8.72 -0.45
N SER A 2 32.97 8.30 -1.19
CA SER A 2 31.88 9.20 -1.59
C SER A 2 30.73 9.11 -0.59
N THR A 3 30.45 10.24 0.02
CA THR A 3 29.37 10.51 0.97
C THR A 3 28.01 10.03 0.41
N MET A 4 27.38 9.10 1.11
CA MET A 4 25.99 8.68 0.88
C MET A 4 25.07 9.88 1.14
N ILE A 5 24.51 10.43 0.06
CA ILE A 5 23.32 11.28 0.13
C ILE A 5 22.23 10.43 0.77
N GLY A 6 21.81 10.81 1.98
CA GLY A 6 20.66 10.22 2.66
C GLY A 6 19.42 10.41 1.81
N GLY A 7 19.11 9.39 1.00
CA GLY A 7 17.85 9.33 0.26
C GLY A 7 16.72 9.40 1.26
N VAL A 8 15.89 10.44 1.14
CA VAL A 8 14.71 10.66 1.96
C VAL A 8 13.90 9.36 1.93
N ARG A 9 13.94 8.56 3.01
CA ARG A 9 13.16 7.31 3.11
C ARG A 9 11.72 7.69 2.81
N ARG A 10 11.18 7.16 1.71
CA ARG A 10 9.81 7.45 1.34
C ARG A 10 8.94 6.76 2.40
N PRO A 11 7.81 7.35 2.82
CA PRO A 11 6.86 6.67 3.69
C PRO A 11 6.47 5.26 3.18
N SER A 12 6.53 5.06 1.87
CA SER A 12 6.35 3.77 1.20
C SER A 12 7.38 2.70 1.59
N ASP A 13 8.62 3.08 1.95
CA ASP A 13 9.68 2.14 2.34
C ASP A 13 9.33 1.47 3.69
N HIS A 14 8.76 2.24 4.62
CA HIS A 14 8.25 1.69 5.89
C HIS A 14 7.08 0.73 5.67
N ALA A 15 6.19 1.03 4.73
CA ALA A 15 5.11 0.12 4.37
C ALA A 15 5.63 -1.18 3.76
N VAL A 16 6.66 -1.13 2.91
CA VAL A 16 7.28 -2.35 2.37
C VAL A 16 7.85 -3.21 3.48
N ILE A 17 8.64 -2.66 4.40
CA ILE A 17 9.21 -3.41 5.53
C ILE A 17 8.11 -4.04 6.41
N GLU A 18 7.05 -3.29 6.69
CA GLU A 18 5.90 -3.77 7.44
C GLU A 18 5.23 -4.95 6.72
N LEU A 19 4.98 -4.84 5.41
CA LEU A 19 4.36 -5.89 4.61
C LEU A 19 5.25 -7.14 4.50
N GLU A 20 6.55 -6.97 4.31
CA GLU A 20 7.53 -8.06 4.33
C GLU A 20 7.48 -8.82 5.66
N THR A 21 7.33 -8.11 6.77
CA THR A 21 7.25 -8.73 8.10
C THR A 21 5.89 -9.38 8.34
N LEU A 22 4.80 -8.68 8.04
CA LEU A 22 3.44 -9.11 8.36
C LEU A 22 2.98 -10.29 7.48
N PHE A 23 3.44 -10.33 6.23
CA PHE A 23 3.11 -11.38 5.26
C PHE A 23 4.30 -12.28 4.94
N ALA A 24 5.32 -12.34 5.81
CA ALA A 24 6.53 -13.14 5.59
C ALA A 24 6.22 -14.59 5.17
N GLU A 25 5.29 -15.23 5.88
CA GLU A 25 4.87 -16.63 5.61
C GLU A 25 4.13 -16.80 4.27
N ASN A 26 3.63 -15.70 3.70
CA ASN A 26 2.85 -15.67 2.47
C ASN A 26 3.63 -15.08 1.28
N GLY A 27 4.95 -14.90 1.41
CA GLY A 27 5.78 -14.31 0.34
C GLY A 27 5.88 -12.79 0.41
N GLY A 28 5.80 -12.20 1.60
CA GLY A 28 6.10 -10.79 1.86
C GLY A 28 5.13 -9.85 1.17
N VAL A 29 5.66 -8.81 0.51
CA VAL A 29 4.83 -7.82 -0.20
C VAL A 29 3.93 -8.46 -1.26
N GLY A 30 4.42 -9.46 -2.00
CA GLY A 30 3.63 -10.17 -3.02
C GLY A 30 2.42 -10.88 -2.40
N GLY A 31 2.64 -11.57 -1.28
CA GLY A 31 1.58 -12.19 -0.48
C GLY A 31 0.55 -11.18 0.03
N GLY A 32 1.02 -10.02 0.51
CA GLY A 32 0.14 -8.93 0.95
C GLY A 32 -0.74 -8.37 -0.18
N ILE A 33 -0.21 -8.24 -1.40
CA ILE A 33 -0.98 -7.77 -2.57
C ILE A 33 -2.06 -8.78 -2.93
N GLU A 34 -1.74 -10.07 -2.94
CA GLU A 34 -2.70 -11.12 -3.28
C GLU A 34 -3.78 -11.28 -2.20
N TRP A 35 -3.39 -11.20 -0.93
CA TRP A 35 -4.32 -11.11 0.19
C TRP A 35 -5.28 -9.91 0.05
N ALA A 36 -4.76 -8.74 -0.32
CA ALA A 36 -5.59 -7.55 -0.50
C ALA A 36 -6.54 -7.70 -1.70
N ARG A 37 -6.07 -8.27 -2.82
CA ARG A 37 -6.89 -8.54 -4.00
C ARG A 37 -8.06 -9.45 -3.66
N THR A 38 -7.78 -10.59 -3.02
CA THR A 38 -8.78 -11.59 -2.65
C THR A 38 -9.76 -11.04 -1.62
N THR A 39 -9.27 -10.32 -0.60
CA THR A 39 -10.12 -9.68 0.42
C THR A 39 -11.09 -8.66 -0.19
N LEU A 40 -10.62 -7.82 -1.12
CA LEU A 40 -11.49 -6.83 -1.76
C LEU A 40 -12.46 -7.48 -2.75
N ALA A 41 -12.02 -8.50 -3.48
CA ALA A 41 -12.86 -9.26 -4.40
C ALA A 41 -14.00 -9.98 -3.68
N ALA A 42 -13.74 -10.60 -2.51
CA ALA A 42 -14.74 -11.26 -1.68
C ALA A 42 -15.89 -10.32 -1.25
N GLU A 43 -15.62 -9.03 -1.18
CA GLU A 43 -16.56 -7.99 -0.77
C GLU A 43 -17.16 -7.21 -1.96
N GLY A 44 -16.83 -7.62 -3.20
CA GLY A 44 -17.23 -6.90 -4.41
C GLY A 44 -16.67 -5.48 -4.50
N MET A 45 -15.56 -5.19 -3.83
CA MET A 45 -14.96 -3.85 -3.79
C MET A 45 -13.93 -3.65 -4.90
N ASP A 46 -14.07 -2.55 -5.64
CA ASP A 46 -13.08 -2.11 -6.62
C ASP A 46 -12.13 -1.05 -6.02
N ALA A 47 -10.85 -1.39 -5.91
CA ALA A 47 -9.77 -0.53 -5.41
C ALA A 47 -9.58 0.76 -6.24
N LYS A 48 -9.97 0.77 -7.52
CA LYS A 48 -9.94 1.95 -8.39
C LYS A 48 -11.11 2.89 -8.10
N ARG A 49 -12.32 2.35 -7.90
CA ARG A 49 -13.56 3.14 -7.70
C ARG A 49 -13.74 3.63 -6.27
N GLY A 50 -13.21 2.91 -5.28
CA GLY A 50 -13.43 3.21 -3.86
C GLY A 50 -12.18 3.05 -2.99
N PRO A 51 -11.07 3.76 -3.26
CA PRO A 51 -9.80 3.54 -2.57
C PRO A 51 -9.90 3.72 -1.04
N LEU A 52 -10.64 4.73 -0.56
CA LEU A 52 -10.82 4.93 0.88
C LEU A 52 -11.66 3.82 1.54
N ARG A 53 -12.67 3.30 0.85
CA ARG A 53 -13.47 2.18 1.34
C ARG A 53 -12.63 0.90 1.38
N ALA A 54 -11.85 0.66 0.33
CA ALA A 54 -10.91 -0.45 0.27
C ALA A 54 -9.88 -0.41 1.40
N VAL A 55 -9.23 0.74 1.63
CA VAL A 55 -8.28 0.92 2.75
C VAL A 55 -8.93 0.63 4.10
N ARG A 56 -10.13 1.19 4.34
CA ARG A 56 -10.87 0.93 5.59
C ARG A 56 -11.24 -0.54 5.74
N ARG A 57 -11.57 -1.22 4.65
CA ARG A 57 -11.90 -2.64 4.67
C ARG A 57 -10.68 -3.48 5.02
N LEU A 58 -9.55 -3.27 4.35
CA LEU A 58 -8.29 -3.98 4.64
C LEU A 58 -7.89 -3.84 6.10
N ARG A 59 -7.93 -2.62 6.66
CA ARG A 59 -7.60 -2.37 8.08
C ARG A 59 -8.60 -2.96 9.07
N ARG A 60 -9.85 -3.18 8.66
CA ARG A 60 -10.84 -3.86 9.51
C ARG A 60 -10.59 -5.37 9.53
N THR A 61 -10.13 -5.91 8.42
CA THR A 61 -9.80 -7.34 8.28
C THR A 61 -8.48 -7.67 8.95
N GLU A 62 -7.42 -6.89 8.69
CA GLU A 62 -6.12 -7.02 9.34
C GLU A 62 -5.81 -5.75 10.15
N ARG A 63 -5.99 -5.82 11.47
CA ARG A 63 -5.85 -4.66 12.37
C ARG A 63 -4.40 -4.25 12.61
N ARG A 64 -3.44 -5.15 12.39
CA ARG A 64 -2.01 -4.86 12.50
C ARG A 64 -1.51 -4.02 11.33
N LEU A 65 -2.29 -3.94 10.25
CA LEU A 65 -1.96 -3.18 9.05
C LEU A 65 -2.06 -1.67 9.30
N SER A 66 -0.95 -0.97 9.11
CA SER A 66 -0.89 0.48 9.15
C SER A 66 -1.67 1.11 8.00
N ILE A 67 -2.00 2.38 8.14
CA ILE A 67 -2.72 3.12 7.10
C ILE A 67 -1.90 3.26 5.82
N ILE A 68 -0.57 3.36 5.93
CA ILE A 68 0.31 3.52 4.78
C ILE A 68 0.47 2.18 4.06
N ALA A 69 0.64 1.08 4.78
CA ALA A 69 0.67 -0.26 4.21
C ALA A 69 -0.68 -0.63 3.55
N ALA A 70 -1.80 -0.29 4.18
CA ALA A 70 -3.12 -0.50 3.57
C ALA A 70 -3.30 0.32 2.27
N ARG A 71 -2.83 1.57 2.24
CA ARG A 71 -2.86 2.39 1.03
C ARG A 71 -1.95 1.82 -0.06
N TYR A 72 -0.75 1.38 0.30
CA TYR A 72 0.19 0.72 -0.60
C TYR A 72 -0.49 -0.45 -1.31
N LEU A 73 -1.14 -1.34 -0.56
CA LEU A 73 -1.83 -2.51 -1.09
C LEU A 73 -2.99 -2.13 -2.02
N VAL A 74 -3.80 -1.14 -1.65
CA VAL A 74 -4.91 -0.66 -2.49
C VAL A 74 -4.40 -0.06 -3.79
N ASP A 75 -3.30 0.70 -3.76
CA ASP A 75 -2.69 1.26 -4.97
C ASP A 75 -2.12 0.15 -5.86
N ALA A 76 -1.42 -0.82 -5.28
CA ALA A 76 -0.91 -1.99 -6.01
C ALA A 76 -2.03 -2.82 -6.66
N VAL A 77 -3.11 -3.13 -5.93
CA VAL A 77 -4.29 -3.84 -6.47
C VAL A 77 -4.97 -3.03 -7.57
N ALA A 78 -4.98 -1.70 -7.44
CA ALA A 78 -5.49 -0.82 -8.48
C ALA A 78 -4.55 -0.68 -9.70
N GLY A 79 -3.42 -1.38 -9.73
CA GLY A 79 -2.43 -1.29 -10.81
C GLY A 79 -1.71 0.06 -10.85
N ARG A 80 -1.62 0.76 -9.71
CA ARG A 80 -0.89 2.02 -9.55
C ARG A 80 0.43 1.74 -8.85
N HIS A 81 1.50 2.45 -9.22
CA HIS A 81 2.76 2.35 -8.49
C HIS A 81 2.63 2.98 -7.10
N PRO A 82 2.78 2.20 -6.02
CA PRO A 82 2.70 2.71 -4.67
C PRO A 82 3.91 3.61 -4.39
N GLY A 83 3.67 4.92 -4.31
CA GLY A 83 4.73 5.94 -4.10
C GLY A 83 4.90 6.94 -5.24
N GLU A 84 4.31 6.72 -6.41
CA GLU A 84 4.28 7.73 -7.48
C GLU A 84 3.19 8.80 -7.25
N GLN A 85 2.20 8.50 -6.41
CA GLN A 85 1.25 9.50 -5.93
C GLN A 85 1.86 10.31 -4.78
N GLY A 86 2.85 11.13 -5.11
CA GLY A 86 3.26 12.28 -4.32
C GLY A 86 2.06 13.23 -4.08
N PRO A 87 2.19 14.22 -3.18
CA PRO A 87 1.12 15.18 -2.91
C PRO A 87 0.61 15.71 -4.25
N ARG A 88 -0.69 15.53 -4.49
CA ARG A 88 -1.36 16.24 -5.58
C ARG A 88 -1.11 17.72 -5.31
N SER A 89 -0.14 18.32 -5.98
CA SER A 89 -0.18 19.75 -6.23
C SER A 89 -1.43 19.95 -7.09
N PRO A 90 -2.47 20.63 -6.61
CA PRO A 90 -3.41 21.20 -7.53
C PRO A 90 -2.60 22.25 -8.30
N VAL A 91 -2.27 21.96 -9.56
CA VAL A 91 -1.93 23.02 -10.51
C VAL A 91 -3.22 23.83 -10.67
N LEU A 92 -3.38 24.80 -9.79
CA LEU A 92 -4.23 25.95 -10.03
C LEU A 92 -3.45 26.84 -10.99
N ARG A 93 -3.87 26.73 -12.25
CA ARG A 93 -4.07 27.79 -13.25
C ARG A 93 -3.28 29.08 -13.09
#